data_AF-A0A3R6D762-F1
#
_entry.id   AF-A0A3R6D762-F1
#
_cell.length_a   1.000
_cell.length_b   1.000
_cell.length_c   1.000
_cell.angle_alpha   90.00
_cell.angle_beta   90.00
_cell.angle_gamma   90.00
#
_symmetry.space_group_name_H-M   'P 1'
#
loop_
_entity.id
_entity.type
_entity.pdbx_description
1 polymer ?
#
loop_
_entity_poly.entity_id
_entity_poly.type
_entity_poly.pdbx_seq_one_letter_code
_entity_poly.pdbx_strand_id
1 'polypeptide(L)'
;MKQMYALYIGIGKYLDIRSKELAGYLINLLSSLYQVHLIGDLFNDQSQELRKSYDLIFIQNSISLIHYKKLIKQYVKCPVLFVTTTQNIDSYVTPFENMFGVLNMGNIVLSTLGIPEEMEIRLCCPVERTGNYYFYEQQPEVCRIVYCPTGNSVGENDFKLLTFLGQTNASLTIVSDEYACLRNAFPPFVTVVSRSSWFSAYKQAHLVVASGSEAVQALALCKPCVVMGDYGLGGLVTSENYVQLQSVHFKGRKGGSFGESVSPVLLESVIRKVFAFDRREDVLALQKQVLAIYGKHVFKTKLLQEIERITNMSTYMNNRQKRLLLKPCLSSLFAVEELDGKSYLKRGLICFEELDQEMNDLLDQCDGAVSIQELAERNGYDREDLEILWSNLYELWKEKLILFAL
;
A
#
# COMPACT_ATOMS: atom_id res chain seq x y z
N MET A 1 -24.56 1.09 22.24
CA MET A 1 -23.56 0.47 21.34
C MET A 1 -22.44 -0.12 22.19
N LYS A 2 -22.00 -1.35 21.90
CA LYS A 2 -20.83 -1.94 22.59
C LYS A 2 -19.60 -1.11 22.20
N GLN A 3 -18.86 -0.64 23.18
CA GLN A 3 -17.60 0.07 22.94
C GLN A 3 -16.58 -0.91 22.36
N MET A 4 -16.01 -0.57 21.21
CA MET A 4 -14.97 -1.37 20.56
C MET A 4 -13.58 -0.82 20.87
N TYR A 5 -12.59 -1.70 20.94
CA TYR A 5 -11.22 -1.37 21.31
C TYR A 5 -10.25 -1.82 20.22
N ALA A 6 -9.33 -0.92 19.83
CA ALA A 6 -8.25 -1.22 18.92
C ALA A 6 -6.89 -1.01 19.59
N LEU A 7 -5.92 -1.84 19.27
CA LEU A 7 -4.51 -1.64 19.65
C LEU A 7 -3.71 -1.31 18.39
N TYR A 8 -2.96 -0.22 18.39
CA TYR A 8 -2.02 0.10 17.33
C TYR A 8 -0.60 0.05 17.89
N ILE A 9 0.20 -0.87 17.36
CA ILE A 9 1.61 -1.06 17.68
C ILE A 9 2.45 -0.47 16.55
N GLY A 10 3.40 0.41 16.85
CA GLY A 10 4.26 0.98 15.83
C GLY A 10 5.59 1.53 16.31
N ILE A 11 6.64 1.20 15.57
CA ILE A 11 7.98 1.75 15.70
C ILE A 11 8.21 2.73 14.54
N GLY A 12 8.50 3.98 14.87
CA GLY A 12 8.78 5.07 13.96
C GLY A 12 10.24 5.15 13.53
N LYS A 13 11.13 4.41 14.20
CA LYS A 13 12.52 4.22 13.77
C LYS A 13 12.53 3.63 12.35
N TYR A 14 13.15 4.33 11.41
CA TYR A 14 13.24 3.99 9.97
C TYR A 14 11.98 4.20 9.11
N LEU A 15 10.86 4.66 9.69
CA LEU A 15 9.71 5.08 8.88
C LEU A 15 9.98 6.43 8.22
N ASP A 16 9.74 6.49 6.91
CA ASP A 16 9.70 7.75 6.19
C ASP A 16 8.55 8.65 6.69
N ILE A 17 8.61 9.94 6.34
CA ILE A 17 7.64 10.94 6.78
C ILE A 17 6.22 10.57 6.36
N ARG A 18 6.02 9.99 5.18
CA ARG A 18 4.67 9.66 4.68
C ARG A 18 4.07 8.50 5.42
N SER A 19 4.89 7.50 5.74
CA SER A 19 4.49 6.38 6.60
C SER A 19 4.02 6.89 7.96
N LYS A 20 4.69 7.92 8.51
CA LYS A 20 4.29 8.57 9.77
C LYS A 20 2.99 9.39 9.62
N GLU A 21 2.87 10.19 8.56
CA GLU A 21 1.64 10.96 8.26
C GLU A 21 0.44 10.03 8.10
N LEU A 22 0.63 8.91 7.40
CA LEU A 22 -0.38 7.88 7.21
C LEU A 22 -0.76 7.20 8.52
N ALA A 23 0.21 6.85 9.37
CA ALA A 23 -0.10 6.32 10.70
C ALA A 23 -0.94 7.30 11.51
N GLY A 24 -0.61 8.59 11.47
CA GLY A 24 -1.42 9.65 12.06
C GLY A 24 -2.85 9.72 11.50
N TYR A 25 -3.00 9.59 10.18
CA TYR A 25 -4.31 9.52 9.54
C TYR A 25 -5.11 8.28 9.98
N LEU A 26 -4.48 7.11 10.03
CA LEU A 26 -5.10 5.86 10.49
C LEU A 26 -5.56 5.98 11.95
N ILE A 27 -4.75 6.55 12.84
CA ILE A 27 -5.14 6.80 14.23
C ILE A 27 -6.38 7.68 14.30
N ASN A 28 -6.39 8.82 13.59
CA ASN A 28 -7.53 9.73 13.60
C ASN A 28 -8.81 9.04 13.10
N LEU A 29 -8.69 8.20 12.07
CA LEU A 29 -9.81 7.42 11.57
C LEU A 29 -10.27 6.38 12.60
N LEU A 30 -9.36 5.61 13.19
CA LEU A 30 -9.66 4.58 14.17
C LEU A 30 -10.27 5.16 15.44
N SER A 31 -9.77 6.30 15.92
CA SER A 31 -10.29 7.00 17.10
C SER A 31 -11.73 7.51 16.91
N SER A 32 -12.20 7.64 15.66
CA SER A 32 -13.61 7.95 15.39
C SER A 32 -14.55 6.74 15.52
N LEU A 33 -14.01 5.52 15.66
CA LEU A 33 -14.75 4.25 15.65
C LEU A 33 -14.48 3.39 16.90
N TYR A 34 -13.27 3.48 17.45
CA TYR A 34 -12.74 2.66 18.53
C TYR A 34 -12.16 3.52 19.64
N GLN A 35 -12.09 2.98 20.85
CA GLN A 35 -11.12 3.44 21.83
C GLN A 35 -9.76 2.83 21.47
N VAL A 36 -8.85 3.68 20.96
CA VAL A 36 -7.55 3.26 20.44
C VAL A 36 -6.49 3.32 21.53
N HIS A 37 -5.78 2.21 21.73
CA HIS A 37 -4.58 2.14 22.56
C HIS A 37 -3.35 2.14 21.65
N LEU A 38 -2.30 2.87 22.04
CA LEU A 38 -1.11 3.12 21.22
C LEU A 38 0.13 2.60 21.93
N ILE A 39 0.99 1.87 21.21
CA ILE A 39 2.27 1.36 21.73
C ILE A 39 3.40 1.62 20.75
N GLY A 40 4.51 2.13 21.27
CA GLY A 40 5.78 2.28 20.54
C GLY A 40 6.14 3.72 20.20
N ASP A 41 7.38 3.91 19.76
CA ASP A 41 8.00 5.23 19.55
C ASP A 41 7.47 5.97 18.31
N LEU A 42 6.58 5.35 17.53
CA LEU A 42 5.83 6.03 16.48
C LEU A 42 4.84 7.06 17.05
N PHE A 43 4.40 6.87 18.30
CA PHE A 43 3.33 7.64 18.90
C PHE A 43 3.86 8.49 20.06
N ASN A 44 3.45 9.77 20.10
CA ASN A 44 3.82 10.67 21.18
C ASN A 44 3.14 10.26 22.50
N ASP A 45 1.86 9.85 22.43
CA ASP A 45 1.06 9.46 23.58
C ASP A 45 0.87 7.94 23.58
N GLN A 46 1.61 7.25 24.45
CA GLN A 46 1.51 5.79 24.60
C GLN A 46 0.52 5.43 25.71
N SER A 47 -0.20 4.33 25.51
CA SER A 47 -1.13 3.80 26.51
C SER A 47 -0.38 3.15 27.67
N GLN A 48 -0.63 3.62 28.88
CA GLN A 48 -0.02 3.08 30.10
C GLN A 48 -0.59 1.73 30.50
N GLU A 49 -1.88 1.49 30.22
CA GLU A 49 -2.57 0.25 30.51
C GLU A 49 -3.14 -0.39 29.24
N LEU A 50 -2.90 -1.68 29.09
CA LEU A 50 -3.42 -2.49 27.99
C LEU A 50 -4.54 -3.38 28.45
N ARG A 51 -5.47 -3.65 27.53
CA ARG A 51 -6.56 -4.58 27.76
C ARG A 51 -6.07 -6.02 27.58
N LYS A 52 -6.84 -6.94 28.17
CA LYS A 52 -6.66 -8.39 27.97
C LYS A 52 -7.05 -8.84 26.54
N SER A 53 -7.90 -8.09 25.86
CA SER A 53 -8.33 -8.37 24.50
C SER A 53 -8.71 -7.09 23.75
N TYR A 54 -8.61 -7.15 22.43
CA TYR A 54 -8.95 -6.09 21.48
C TYR A 54 -9.83 -6.66 20.37
N ASP A 55 -10.68 -5.82 19.78
CA ASP A 55 -11.49 -6.20 18.62
C ASP A 55 -10.65 -6.18 17.33
N LEU A 56 -9.57 -5.40 17.30
CA LEU A 56 -8.64 -5.30 16.17
C LEU A 56 -7.25 -4.84 16.63
N ILE A 57 -6.20 -5.42 16.06
CA ILE A 57 -4.81 -5.00 16.30
C ILE A 57 -4.18 -4.56 14.99
N PHE A 58 -3.65 -3.34 14.96
CA PHE A 58 -2.79 -2.83 13.90
C PHE A 58 -1.33 -3.01 14.29
N ILE A 59 -0.54 -3.56 13.37
CA ILE A 59 0.91 -3.62 13.51
C ILE A 59 1.53 -2.83 12.37
N GLN A 60 2.19 -1.72 12.72
CA GLN A 60 2.95 -0.95 11.76
C GLN A 60 4.26 -1.69 11.46
N ASN A 61 4.48 -2.16 10.25
CA ASN A 61 5.78 -2.66 9.78
C ASN A 61 6.36 -3.90 10.53
N SER A 62 7.40 -4.49 9.94
CA SER A 62 8.03 -5.74 10.36
C SER A 62 8.84 -5.57 11.65
N ILE A 63 9.43 -4.38 11.83
CA ILE A 63 10.20 -4.04 13.01
C ILE A 63 9.30 -4.08 14.25
N SER A 64 8.09 -3.53 14.18
CA SER A 64 7.14 -3.59 15.30
C SER A 64 6.72 -5.02 15.62
N LEU A 65 6.49 -5.85 14.59
CA LEU A 65 6.17 -7.26 14.75
C LEU A 65 7.29 -8.00 15.51
N ILE A 66 8.55 -7.78 15.12
CA ILE A 66 9.72 -8.41 15.73
C ILE A 66 9.92 -7.90 17.17
N HIS A 67 9.89 -6.59 17.36
CA HIS A 67 10.16 -5.97 18.65
C HIS A 67 9.09 -6.34 19.70
N TYR A 68 7.81 -6.32 19.31
CA TYR A 68 6.69 -6.60 20.20
C TYR A 68 6.19 -8.05 20.13
N LYS A 69 6.97 -8.98 19.56
CA LYS A 69 6.58 -10.39 19.37
C LYS A 69 6.03 -11.05 20.64
N LYS A 70 6.65 -10.79 21.81
CA LYS A 70 6.21 -11.35 23.10
C LYS A 70 4.84 -10.82 23.53
N LEU A 71 4.57 -9.55 23.29
CA LEU A 71 3.28 -8.92 23.58
C LEU A 71 2.20 -9.44 22.62
N ILE A 72 2.51 -9.51 21.32
CA ILE A 72 1.59 -9.98 20.28
C ILE A 72 1.15 -11.43 20.54
N LYS A 73 2.06 -12.28 21.05
CA LYS A 73 1.75 -13.64 21.49
C LYS A 73 0.73 -13.73 22.63
N GLN A 74 0.42 -12.65 23.34
CA GLN A 74 -0.63 -12.64 24.37
C GLN A 74 -2.03 -12.44 23.75
N TYR A 75 -2.09 -11.97 22.49
CA TYR A 75 -3.32 -11.62 21.80
C TYR A 75 -3.69 -12.63 20.71
N VAL A 76 -3.50 -13.93 20.97
CA VAL A 76 -3.65 -15.02 19.98
C VAL A 76 -5.09 -15.19 19.44
N LYS A 77 -6.07 -14.46 19.97
CA LYS A 77 -7.46 -14.50 19.46
C LYS A 77 -7.91 -13.19 18.82
N CYS A 78 -7.06 -12.17 18.84
CA CYS A 78 -7.38 -10.86 18.31
C CYS A 78 -6.96 -10.81 16.83
N PRO A 79 -7.82 -10.33 15.93
CA PRO A 79 -7.44 -10.24 14.53
C PRO A 79 -6.39 -9.16 14.34
N VAL A 80 -5.35 -9.49 13.58
CA VAL A 80 -4.27 -8.57 13.25
C VAL A 80 -4.39 -8.11 11.80
N LEU A 81 -4.34 -6.80 11.62
CA LEU A 81 -4.19 -6.12 10.34
C LEU A 81 -2.79 -5.52 10.27
N PHE A 82 -1.94 -6.09 9.43
CA PHE A 82 -0.56 -5.63 9.27
C PHE A 82 -0.51 -4.44 8.29
N VAL A 83 0.31 -3.43 8.58
CA VAL A 83 0.45 -2.24 7.73
C VAL A 83 1.83 -2.21 7.09
N THR A 84 1.86 -2.20 5.75
CA THR A 84 3.08 -2.09 4.95
C THR A 84 3.02 -0.84 4.07
N THR A 85 3.95 0.08 4.30
CA THR A 85 3.89 1.45 3.72
C THR A 85 5.05 1.76 2.80
N THR A 86 6.13 0.98 2.85
CA THR A 86 7.35 1.19 2.07
C THR A 86 7.70 -0.07 1.30
N GLN A 87 8.65 0.02 0.35
CA GLN A 87 9.17 -1.17 -0.36
C GLN A 87 10.40 -1.78 0.33
N ASN A 88 10.78 -1.27 1.49
CA ASN A 88 11.97 -1.71 2.21
C ASN A 88 11.72 -3.00 2.99
N ILE A 89 12.81 -3.65 3.42
CA ILE A 89 12.76 -4.86 4.25
C ILE A 89 11.99 -4.63 5.57
N ASP A 90 11.96 -3.40 6.07
CA ASP A 90 11.19 -3.04 7.26
C ASP A 90 9.67 -3.18 7.04
N SER A 91 9.21 -3.16 5.80
CA SER A 91 7.80 -3.30 5.41
C SER A 91 7.43 -4.75 5.01
N TYR A 92 8.38 -5.69 5.14
CA TYR A 92 8.18 -7.11 4.87
C TYR A 92 7.27 -7.78 5.91
N VAL A 93 6.46 -8.75 5.50
CA VAL A 93 5.69 -9.58 6.42
C VAL A 93 5.61 -11.01 5.91
N THR A 94 5.83 -11.96 6.82
CA THR A 94 5.48 -13.37 6.61
C THR A 94 4.09 -13.63 7.18
N PRO A 95 3.33 -14.58 6.60
CA PRO A 95 2.19 -15.17 7.27
C PRO A 95 2.44 -15.54 8.73
N PHE A 96 1.45 -15.30 9.57
CA PHE A 96 1.40 -15.79 10.94
C PHE A 96 -0.06 -16.02 11.35
N GLU A 97 -0.26 -16.89 12.35
CA GLU A 97 -1.56 -17.40 12.80
C GLU A 97 -2.67 -16.33 12.79
N ASN A 98 -2.53 -15.24 13.54
CA ASN A 98 -3.58 -14.23 13.70
C ASN A 98 -3.56 -13.07 12.71
N MET A 99 -2.85 -13.20 11.60
CA MET A 99 -2.93 -12.24 10.53
C MET A 99 -4.21 -12.47 9.74
N PHE A 100 -5.09 -11.46 9.71
CA PHE A 100 -6.36 -11.49 8.97
C PHE A 100 -6.31 -10.68 7.68
N GLY A 101 -5.37 -9.75 7.58
CA GLY A 101 -5.15 -8.97 6.38
C GLY A 101 -3.90 -8.11 6.43
N VAL A 102 -3.56 -7.54 5.29
CA VAL A 102 -2.44 -6.62 5.10
C VAL A 102 -2.92 -5.37 4.37
N LEU A 103 -2.74 -4.21 4.99
CA LEU A 103 -2.84 -2.91 4.33
C LEU A 103 -1.57 -2.66 3.51
N ASN A 104 -1.64 -2.96 2.22
CA ASN A 104 -0.52 -2.80 1.30
C ASN A 104 -0.52 -1.42 0.63
N MET A 105 0.32 -0.53 1.14
CA MET A 105 0.43 0.85 0.66
C MET A 105 1.79 1.17 0.01
N GLY A 106 2.78 0.30 0.19
CA GLY A 106 4.07 0.35 -0.50
C GLY A 106 4.02 -0.14 -1.95
N ASN A 107 2.88 -0.69 -2.41
CA ASN A 107 2.75 -1.41 -3.68
C ASN A 107 3.80 -2.54 -3.81
N ILE A 108 4.08 -3.26 -2.72
CA ILE A 108 4.93 -4.46 -2.77
C ILE A 108 4.08 -5.61 -3.34
N VAL A 109 4.68 -6.46 -4.16
CA VAL A 109 4.04 -7.72 -4.58
C VAL A 109 4.20 -8.76 -3.45
N LEU A 110 3.29 -8.77 -2.48
CA LEU A 110 3.43 -9.59 -1.28
C LEU A 110 3.15 -11.08 -1.52
N SER A 111 2.51 -11.44 -2.64
CA SER A 111 2.35 -12.84 -3.06
C SER A 111 3.68 -13.57 -3.25
N THR A 112 4.72 -12.87 -3.73
CA THR A 112 6.08 -13.42 -3.79
C THR A 112 6.67 -13.72 -2.41
N LEU A 113 6.16 -13.07 -1.37
CA LEU A 113 6.56 -13.20 0.03
C LEU A 113 5.64 -14.16 0.81
N GLY A 114 4.65 -14.75 0.16
CA GLY A 114 3.74 -15.72 0.77
C GLY A 114 2.50 -15.13 1.40
N ILE A 115 2.14 -13.88 1.09
CA ILE A 115 0.86 -13.30 1.49
C ILE A 115 -0.17 -13.53 0.37
N PRO A 116 -1.31 -14.20 0.63
CA PRO A 116 -2.35 -14.39 -0.37
C PRO A 116 -3.00 -13.06 -0.79
N GLU A 117 -3.41 -12.95 -2.07
CA GLU A 117 -4.00 -11.72 -2.61
C GLU A 117 -5.29 -11.32 -1.90
N GLU A 118 -6.08 -12.28 -1.44
CA GLU A 118 -7.35 -12.08 -0.76
C GLU A 118 -7.17 -11.51 0.66
N MET A 119 -5.96 -11.59 1.21
CA MET A 119 -5.59 -10.92 2.46
C MET A 119 -5.08 -9.50 2.24
N GLU A 120 -4.72 -9.14 1.00
CA GLU A 120 -4.18 -7.84 0.68
C GLU A 120 -5.29 -6.84 0.35
N ILE A 121 -5.34 -5.73 1.09
CA ILE A 121 -6.00 -4.52 0.59
C ILE A 121 -4.94 -3.53 0.12
N ARG A 122 -4.96 -3.25 -1.18
CA ARG A 122 -4.05 -2.27 -1.78
C ARG A 122 -4.65 -0.87 -1.68
N LEU A 123 -4.04 -0.03 -0.87
CA LEU A 123 -4.43 1.36 -0.68
C LEU A 123 -3.24 2.26 -0.97
N CYS A 124 -3.36 3.15 -1.94
CA CYS A 124 -2.35 4.18 -2.15
C CYS A 124 -2.52 5.33 -1.15
N CYS A 125 -1.46 6.14 -0.99
CA CYS A 125 -1.50 7.32 -0.13
C CYS A 125 -2.68 8.23 -0.52
N PRO A 126 -3.60 8.53 0.43
CA PRO A 126 -4.81 9.26 0.10
C PRO A 126 -4.52 10.74 -0.14
N VAL A 127 -5.20 11.32 -1.14
CA VAL A 127 -5.12 12.74 -1.46
C VAL A 127 -6.42 13.46 -1.09
N GLU A 128 -6.30 14.76 -0.81
CA GLU A 128 -7.43 15.62 -0.45
C GLU A 128 -7.62 16.72 -1.50
N ARG A 129 -8.89 17.02 -1.79
CA ARG A 129 -9.23 18.17 -2.62
C ARG A 129 -9.12 19.44 -1.80
N THR A 130 -8.04 20.18 -1.99
CA THR A 130 -7.77 21.45 -1.28
C THR A 130 -7.90 22.69 -2.16
N GLY A 131 -8.11 22.52 -3.47
CA GLY A 131 -8.27 23.61 -4.44
C GLY A 131 -7.77 23.26 -5.83
N ASN A 132 -7.95 24.18 -6.77
CA ASN A 132 -7.41 24.09 -8.13
C ASN A 132 -6.27 25.09 -8.24
N TYR A 133 -5.04 24.60 -8.32
CA TYR A 133 -3.85 25.45 -8.32
C TYR A 133 -3.18 25.53 -9.70
N TYR A 134 -3.89 25.21 -10.78
CA TYR A 134 -3.35 25.34 -12.12
C TYR A 134 -2.92 26.78 -12.41
N PHE A 135 -1.69 26.94 -12.90
CA PHE A 135 -1.16 28.21 -13.36
C PHE A 135 -0.74 28.09 -14.81
N TYR A 136 -1.31 28.95 -15.65
CA TYR A 136 -0.97 29.03 -17.05
C TYR A 136 -0.23 30.32 -17.34
N GLU A 137 1.01 30.17 -17.80
CA GLU A 137 1.84 31.23 -18.34
C GLU A 137 2.61 30.61 -19.52
N GLN A 138 2.40 31.08 -20.77
CA GLN A 138 3.10 30.53 -21.94
C GLN A 138 4.60 30.80 -21.91
N GLN A 139 4.98 31.97 -21.40
CA GLN A 139 6.36 32.43 -21.28
C GLN A 139 6.53 33.10 -19.91
N PRO A 140 6.57 32.30 -18.82
CA PRO A 140 6.80 32.85 -17.49
C PRO A 140 8.19 33.50 -17.46
N GLU A 141 8.32 34.68 -16.84
CA GLU A 141 9.62 35.32 -16.63
C GLU A 141 10.57 34.38 -15.86
N VAL A 142 10.03 33.64 -14.90
CA VAL A 142 10.71 32.57 -14.17
C VAL A 142 9.85 31.32 -14.13
N CYS A 143 10.31 30.25 -14.76
CA CYS A 143 9.61 28.97 -14.75
C CYS A 143 9.83 28.22 -13.42
N ARG A 144 8.89 28.40 -12.48
CA ARG A 144 8.86 27.67 -11.19
C ARG A 144 8.57 26.17 -11.37
N ILE A 145 9.59 25.33 -11.19
CA ILE A 145 9.49 23.87 -11.26
C ILE A 145 9.72 23.30 -9.87
N VAL A 146 8.88 22.36 -9.45
CA VAL A 146 9.14 21.55 -8.25
C VAL A 146 9.61 20.18 -8.67
N TYR A 147 10.68 19.68 -8.05
CA TYR A 147 11.20 18.34 -8.27
C TYR A 147 11.18 17.52 -6.99
N CYS A 148 10.66 16.30 -7.08
CA CYS A 148 10.67 15.32 -6.00
C CYS A 148 11.49 14.09 -6.41
N PRO A 149 12.75 13.97 -5.95
CA PRO A 149 13.60 12.82 -6.26
C PRO A 149 13.07 11.56 -5.56
N THR A 150 13.32 10.39 -6.16
CA THR A 150 12.90 9.10 -5.59
C THR A 150 13.78 8.61 -4.44
N GLY A 151 14.87 9.32 -4.15
CA GLY A 151 15.84 8.96 -3.10
C GLY A 151 16.77 7.79 -3.44
N ASN A 152 16.41 6.98 -4.44
CA ASN A 152 17.32 6.05 -5.11
C ASN A 152 18.33 6.77 -6.03
N SER A 153 18.14 8.07 -6.24
CA SER A 153 18.98 8.90 -7.07
C SER A 153 19.42 10.14 -6.28
N VAL A 154 20.69 10.12 -5.85
CA VAL A 154 21.64 11.17 -6.22
C VAL A 154 22.32 10.66 -7.47
N GLY A 155 21.56 10.67 -8.57
CA GLY A 155 21.85 9.87 -9.75
C GLY A 155 21.93 10.71 -11.01
N GLU A 156 22.31 10.05 -12.10
CA GLU A 156 22.47 10.65 -13.43
C GLU A 156 21.24 11.47 -13.86
N ASN A 157 20.03 11.01 -13.54
CA ASN A 157 18.78 11.68 -13.91
C ASN A 157 18.59 13.04 -13.21
N ASP A 158 18.99 13.17 -11.94
CA ASP A 158 18.92 14.43 -11.19
C ASP A 158 19.89 15.45 -11.80
N PHE A 159 21.12 15.01 -12.09
CA PHE A 159 22.14 15.84 -12.74
C PHE A 159 21.71 16.30 -14.13
N LYS A 160 21.06 15.42 -14.91
CA LYS A 160 20.53 15.79 -16.23
C LYS A 160 19.43 16.85 -16.14
N LEU A 161 18.50 16.71 -15.20
CA LEU A 161 17.48 17.73 -14.95
C LEU A 161 18.13 19.05 -14.55
N LEU A 162 19.05 19.04 -13.60
CA LEU A 162 19.75 20.24 -13.13
C LEU A 162 20.56 20.93 -14.24
N THR A 163 21.28 20.16 -15.04
CA THR A 163 22.11 20.67 -16.15
C THR A 163 21.24 21.33 -17.21
N PHE A 164 20.14 20.69 -17.60
CA PHE A 164 19.17 21.26 -18.52
C PHE A 164 18.56 22.54 -17.96
N LEU A 165 18.07 22.52 -16.72
CA LEU A 165 17.41 23.68 -16.12
C LEU A 165 18.36 24.87 -15.91
N GLY A 166 19.65 24.63 -15.67
CA GLY A 166 20.67 25.67 -15.59
C GLY A 166 20.87 26.46 -16.89
N GLN A 167 20.37 25.96 -18.02
CA GLN A 167 20.39 26.64 -19.33
C GLN A 167 19.06 27.36 -19.63
N THR A 168 18.14 27.42 -18.67
CA THR A 168 16.80 28.00 -18.81
C THR A 168 16.57 29.10 -17.76
N ASN A 169 15.45 29.83 -17.87
CA ASN A 169 15.00 30.77 -16.84
C ASN A 169 14.22 30.09 -15.69
N ALA A 170 14.47 28.80 -15.43
CA ALA A 170 13.75 28.06 -14.42
C ALA A 170 14.27 28.35 -13.00
N SER A 171 13.35 28.35 -12.05
CA SER A 171 13.67 28.21 -10.63
C SER A 171 13.24 26.82 -10.19
N LEU A 172 14.14 26.06 -9.57
CA LEU A 172 13.90 24.68 -9.15
C LEU A 172 13.77 24.60 -7.64
N THR A 173 12.65 24.07 -7.16
CA THR A 173 12.48 23.69 -5.75
C THR A 173 12.57 22.18 -5.62
N ILE A 174 13.63 21.68 -5.00
CA ILE A 174 13.78 20.25 -4.66
C ILE A 174 13.12 20.00 -3.32
N VAL A 175 12.11 19.12 -3.30
CA VAL A 175 11.40 18.72 -2.08
C VAL A 175 11.99 17.38 -1.62
N SER A 176 12.98 17.42 -0.73
CA SER A 176 13.67 16.23 -0.22
C SER A 176 14.42 16.54 1.08
N ASP A 177 14.31 15.64 2.06
CA ASP A 177 15.10 15.73 3.30
C ASP A 177 16.51 15.16 3.12
N GLU A 178 16.71 14.21 2.20
CA GLU A 178 18.02 13.62 1.90
C GLU A 178 18.96 14.64 1.26
N TYR A 179 18.42 15.52 0.42
CA TYR A 179 19.19 16.55 -0.27
C TYR A 179 19.47 17.76 0.63
N ALA A 180 18.94 17.78 1.86
CA ALA A 180 19.12 18.91 2.77
C ALA A 180 20.60 19.17 3.09
N CYS A 181 21.43 18.13 3.17
CA CYS A 181 22.87 18.26 3.38
C CYS A 181 23.61 18.86 2.18
N LEU A 182 23.02 18.80 0.98
CA LEU A 182 23.60 19.33 -0.27
C LEU A 182 23.09 20.73 -0.62
N ARG A 183 22.26 21.36 0.23
CA ARG A 183 21.62 22.66 -0.06
C ARG A 183 22.62 23.72 -0.54
N ASN A 184 23.81 23.77 0.05
CA ASN A 184 24.84 24.77 -0.27
C ASN A 184 25.69 24.41 -1.50
N ALA A 185 25.57 23.19 -2.02
CA ALA A 185 26.30 22.73 -3.19
C ALA A 185 25.53 22.98 -4.50
N PHE A 186 24.23 23.27 -4.41
CA PHE A 186 23.41 23.52 -5.59
C PHE A 186 23.60 24.95 -6.15
N PRO A 187 23.40 25.13 -7.46
CA PRO A 187 23.41 26.46 -8.08
C PRO A 187 22.34 27.39 -7.49
N PRO A 188 22.48 28.73 -7.65
CA PRO A 188 21.56 29.71 -7.05
C PRO A 188 20.09 29.60 -7.47
N PHE A 189 19.80 29.00 -8.63
CA PHE A 189 18.43 28.81 -9.11
C PHE A 189 17.70 27.63 -8.41
N VAL A 190 18.40 26.87 -7.57
CA VAL A 190 17.89 25.69 -6.88
C VAL A 190 17.68 25.98 -5.40
N THR A 191 16.50 25.64 -4.88
CA THR A 191 16.19 25.69 -3.46
C THR A 191 15.81 24.30 -2.97
N VAL A 192 16.46 23.81 -1.91
CA VAL A 192 16.09 22.53 -1.28
C VAL A 192 15.19 22.82 -0.08
N VAL A 193 13.99 22.23 -0.05
CA VAL A 193 13.03 22.31 1.07
C VAL A 193 12.73 20.93 1.63
N SER A 194 12.34 20.87 2.90
CA SER A 194 11.94 19.61 3.54
C SER A 194 10.71 19.03 2.85
N ARG A 195 10.56 17.69 2.87
CA ARG A 195 9.35 17.01 2.39
C ARG A 195 8.09 17.51 3.06
N SER A 196 8.16 17.94 4.34
CA SER A 196 7.03 18.56 5.05
C SER A 196 6.48 19.83 4.37
N SER A 197 7.27 20.51 3.54
CA SER A 197 6.88 21.73 2.81
C SER A 197 6.37 21.46 1.40
N TRP A 198 6.06 20.20 1.04
CA TRP A 198 5.64 19.82 -0.32
C TRP A 198 4.42 20.61 -0.79
N PHE A 199 3.43 20.82 0.08
CA PHE A 199 2.17 21.44 -0.29
C PHE A 199 2.34 22.91 -0.70
N SER A 200 3.11 23.67 0.07
CA SER A 200 3.39 25.09 -0.23
C SER A 200 4.21 25.23 -1.51
N ALA A 201 5.20 24.35 -1.71
CA ALA A 201 5.99 24.30 -2.93
C ALA A 201 5.12 24.02 -4.16
N TYR A 202 4.25 23.00 -4.08
CA TYR A 202 3.38 22.62 -5.20
C TYR A 202 2.45 23.76 -5.56
N LYS A 203 1.81 24.41 -4.57
CA LYS A 203 0.88 25.51 -4.80
C LYS A 203 1.44 26.59 -5.72
N GLN A 204 2.73 26.92 -5.62
CA GLN A 204 3.38 27.98 -6.41
C GLN A 204 4.00 27.50 -7.73
N ALA A 205 4.08 26.20 -7.96
CA ALA A 205 4.73 25.61 -9.13
C ALA A 205 3.92 25.79 -10.42
N HIS A 206 4.59 25.99 -11.55
CA HIS A 206 3.98 25.82 -12.87
C HIS A 206 3.94 24.34 -13.28
N LEU A 207 4.98 23.60 -12.88
CA LEU A 207 5.19 22.21 -13.23
C LEU A 207 5.76 21.45 -12.03
N VAL A 208 5.30 20.22 -11.83
CA VAL A 208 5.91 19.27 -10.89
C VAL A 208 6.56 18.13 -11.67
N VAL A 209 7.82 17.84 -11.40
CA VAL A 209 8.52 16.64 -11.85
C VAL A 209 8.59 15.68 -10.66
N ALA A 210 7.98 14.51 -10.77
CA ALA A 210 7.78 13.62 -9.63
C ALA A 210 7.61 12.16 -10.06
N SER A 211 7.58 11.27 -9.08
CA SER A 211 7.33 9.84 -9.22
C SER A 211 6.33 9.38 -8.17
N GLY A 212 5.65 8.26 -8.39
CA GLY A 212 4.86 7.61 -7.36
C GLY A 212 3.74 8.49 -6.81
N SER A 213 3.62 8.51 -5.47
CA SER A 213 2.58 9.28 -4.79
C SER A 213 2.81 10.79 -4.84
N GLU A 214 4.03 11.29 -5.06
CA GLU A 214 4.31 12.71 -5.33
C GLU A 214 3.62 13.15 -6.62
N ALA A 215 3.64 12.32 -7.66
CA ALA A 215 2.93 12.60 -8.91
C ALA A 215 1.41 12.64 -8.70
N VAL A 216 0.87 11.69 -7.93
CA VAL A 216 -0.56 11.66 -7.57
C VAL A 216 -0.95 12.92 -6.78
N GLN A 217 -0.13 13.37 -5.83
CA GLN A 217 -0.33 14.61 -5.07
C GLN A 217 -0.35 15.83 -5.98
N ALA A 218 0.57 15.93 -6.94
CA ALA A 218 0.61 17.05 -7.88
C ALA A 218 -0.67 17.13 -8.72
N LEU A 219 -1.11 15.99 -9.28
CA LEU A 219 -2.33 15.90 -10.07
C LEU A 219 -3.58 16.23 -9.23
N ALA A 220 -3.62 15.82 -7.96
CA ALA A 220 -4.70 16.15 -7.04
C ALA A 220 -4.80 17.67 -6.75
N LEU A 221 -3.70 18.42 -6.89
CA LEU A 221 -3.68 19.88 -6.78
C LEU A 221 -3.91 20.59 -8.12
N CYS A 222 -4.29 19.86 -9.17
CA CYS A 222 -4.48 20.39 -10.51
C CYS A 222 -3.17 20.98 -11.08
N LYS A 223 -2.02 20.34 -10.79
CA LYS A 223 -0.72 20.71 -11.36
C LYS A 223 -0.34 19.83 -12.54
N PRO A 224 0.18 20.39 -13.64
CA PRO A 224 0.89 19.62 -14.65
C PRO A 224 2.00 18.80 -13.99
N CYS A 225 2.10 17.53 -14.35
CA CYS A 225 3.06 16.62 -13.76
C CYS A 225 3.82 15.86 -14.84
N VAL A 226 5.15 15.88 -14.77
CA VAL A 226 6.02 15.01 -15.56
C VAL A 226 6.50 13.88 -14.67
N VAL A 227 6.23 12.64 -15.09
CA VAL A 227 6.67 11.44 -14.39
C VAL A 227 8.12 11.16 -14.72
N MET A 228 8.98 11.25 -13.72
CA MET A 228 10.38 10.84 -13.80
C MET A 228 10.72 10.11 -12.50
N GLY A 229 11.01 8.80 -12.61
CA GLY A 229 11.20 7.94 -11.45
C GLY A 229 12.20 6.82 -11.69
N ASP A 230 12.12 5.78 -10.85
CA ASP A 230 13.07 4.67 -10.84
C ASP A 230 13.09 3.86 -12.16
N TYR A 231 12.01 3.95 -12.96
CA TYR A 231 11.89 3.27 -14.26
C TYR A 231 11.95 4.26 -15.43
N GLY A 232 12.76 5.31 -15.29
CA GLY A 232 13.03 6.31 -16.32
C GLY A 232 11.92 7.35 -16.49
N LEU A 233 11.81 7.90 -17.71
CA LEU A 233 10.90 8.99 -18.06
C LEU A 233 9.52 8.45 -18.50
N GLY A 234 8.51 8.64 -17.67
CA GLY A 234 7.10 8.36 -18.00
C GLY A 234 6.44 9.46 -18.83
N GLY A 235 7.01 10.66 -18.84
CA GLY A 235 6.52 11.81 -19.62
C GLY A 235 5.48 12.65 -18.91
N LEU A 236 4.91 13.63 -19.61
CA LEU A 236 3.81 14.47 -19.11
C LEU A 236 2.55 13.62 -18.93
N VAL A 237 1.91 13.71 -17.77
CA VAL A 237 0.63 13.04 -17.53
C VAL A 237 -0.47 13.73 -18.34
N THR A 238 -1.20 12.93 -19.10
CA THR A 238 -2.33 13.32 -19.95
C THR A 238 -3.45 12.31 -19.77
N SER A 239 -4.67 12.66 -20.19
CA SER A 239 -5.79 11.71 -20.13
C SER A 239 -5.54 10.45 -20.96
N GLU A 240 -4.77 10.55 -22.05
CA GLU A 240 -4.44 9.44 -22.95
C GLU A 240 -3.51 8.40 -22.30
N ASN A 241 -2.52 8.85 -21.53
CA ASN A 241 -1.52 7.96 -20.92
C ASN A 241 -1.78 7.67 -19.44
N TYR A 242 -2.83 8.23 -18.83
CA TYR A 242 -3.11 8.10 -17.41
C TYR A 242 -3.20 6.64 -16.95
N VAL A 243 -4.00 5.81 -17.64
CA VAL A 243 -4.22 4.40 -17.27
C VAL A 243 -2.90 3.61 -17.35
N GLN A 244 -2.08 3.89 -18.36
CA GLN A 244 -0.78 3.26 -18.51
C GLN A 244 0.16 3.64 -17.36
N LEU A 245 0.26 4.93 -17.02
CA LEU A 245 1.10 5.41 -15.92
C LEU A 245 0.60 4.90 -14.56
N GLN A 246 -0.72 4.83 -14.39
CA GLN A 246 -1.36 4.27 -13.21
C GLN A 246 -0.99 2.79 -13.00
N SER A 247 -0.97 1.98 -14.07
CA SER A 247 -0.63 0.55 -14.00
C SER A 247 0.80 0.28 -13.50
N VAL A 248 1.68 1.28 -13.61
CA VAL A 248 3.07 1.23 -13.11
C VAL A 248 3.29 2.20 -11.94
N HIS A 249 2.20 2.56 -11.24
CA HIS A 249 2.22 3.43 -10.07
C HIS A 249 2.97 4.75 -10.25
N PHE A 250 2.93 5.34 -11.46
CA PHE A 250 3.61 6.58 -11.80
C PHE A 250 5.12 6.55 -11.51
N LYS A 251 5.79 5.39 -11.62
CA LYS A 251 7.24 5.26 -11.34
C LYS A 251 8.15 5.41 -12.55
N GLY A 252 7.60 5.71 -13.73
CA GLY A 252 8.34 5.81 -14.99
C GLY A 252 7.47 5.34 -16.16
N ARG A 253 8.11 4.82 -17.21
CA ARG A 253 7.40 4.27 -18.37
C ARG A 253 7.10 2.79 -18.20
N LYS A 254 6.01 2.32 -18.81
CA LYS A 254 5.70 0.88 -18.88
C LYS A 254 6.81 0.14 -19.61
N GLY A 255 7.29 -0.96 -19.02
CA GLY A 255 8.42 -1.74 -19.54
C GLY A 255 9.79 -1.07 -19.38
N GLY A 256 9.89 0.01 -18.59
CA GLY A 256 11.17 0.58 -18.21
C GLY A 256 11.93 -0.33 -17.24
N SER A 257 13.26 -0.20 -17.22
CA SER A 257 14.14 -0.93 -16.30
C SER A 257 14.40 -0.11 -15.04
N PHE A 258 14.60 -0.76 -13.90
CA PHE A 258 15.03 -0.07 -12.68
C PHE A 258 16.39 0.60 -12.92
N GLY A 259 16.51 1.88 -12.56
CA GLY A 259 17.70 2.69 -12.80
C GLY A 259 17.86 3.15 -14.27
N GLU A 260 16.81 3.05 -15.09
CA GLU A 260 16.88 3.47 -16.48
C GLU A 260 17.26 4.96 -16.62
N SER A 261 18.27 5.21 -17.44
CA SER A 261 18.78 6.55 -17.69
C SER A 261 17.84 7.36 -18.59
N VAL A 262 17.58 8.61 -18.22
CA VAL A 262 16.70 9.51 -18.98
C VAL A 262 17.52 10.27 -20.02
N SER A 263 17.02 10.32 -21.27
CA SER A 263 17.62 11.16 -22.30
C SER A 263 17.33 12.65 -22.04
N PRO A 264 18.36 13.54 -21.98
CA PRO A 264 18.15 14.98 -21.82
C PRO A 264 17.26 15.59 -22.89
N VAL A 265 17.40 15.14 -24.15
CA VAL A 265 16.62 15.61 -25.29
C VAL A 265 15.13 15.28 -25.11
N LEU A 266 14.82 14.08 -24.61
CA LEU A 266 13.45 13.68 -24.33
C LEU A 266 12.86 14.47 -23.15
N LEU A 267 13.64 14.66 -22.09
CA LEU A 267 13.23 15.43 -20.91
C LEU A 267 12.89 16.87 -21.29
N GLU A 268 13.76 17.53 -22.05
CA GLU A 268 13.52 18.87 -22.58
C GLU A 268 12.25 18.94 -23.42
N SER A 269 12.09 18.01 -24.37
CA SER A 269 10.90 17.93 -25.23
C SER A 269 9.61 17.83 -24.40
N VAL A 270 9.62 17.00 -23.36
CA VAL A 270 8.47 16.81 -22.48
C VAL A 270 8.17 18.06 -21.65
N ILE A 271 9.18 18.72 -21.07
CA ILE A 271 8.98 19.93 -20.27
C ILE A 271 8.46 21.07 -21.15
N ARG A 272 9.00 21.25 -22.37
CA ARG A 272 8.52 22.27 -23.32
C ARG A 272 7.05 22.07 -23.71
N LYS A 273 6.59 20.82 -23.84
CA LYS A 273 5.18 20.49 -24.18
C LYS A 273 4.17 20.98 -23.14
N VAL A 274 4.59 21.22 -21.89
CA VAL A 274 3.73 21.72 -20.81
C VAL A 274 3.24 23.14 -21.11
N PHE A 275 4.10 23.97 -21.72
CA PHE A 275 3.83 25.40 -21.93
C PHE A 275 3.36 25.73 -23.36
N ALA A 276 3.25 24.73 -24.23
CA ALA A 276 2.88 24.92 -25.63
C ALA A 276 1.43 25.42 -25.83
N PHE A 277 0.50 25.06 -24.93
CA PHE A 277 -0.90 25.47 -24.98
C PHE A 277 -1.56 25.36 -23.59
N ASP A 278 -2.69 26.04 -23.38
CA ASP A 278 -3.46 25.96 -22.13
C ASP A 278 -4.11 24.58 -22.01
N ARG A 279 -3.83 23.90 -20.92
CA ARG A 279 -4.28 22.53 -20.61
C ARG A 279 -5.19 22.49 -19.40
N ARG A 280 -5.78 23.62 -19.01
CA ARG A 280 -6.60 23.72 -17.79
C ARG A 280 -7.67 22.65 -17.72
N GLU A 281 -8.44 22.45 -18.79
CA GLU A 281 -9.51 21.46 -18.82
C GLU A 281 -8.98 20.02 -18.68
N ASP A 282 -7.90 19.68 -19.38
CA ASP A 282 -7.25 18.36 -19.28
C ASP A 282 -6.76 18.09 -17.86
N VAL A 283 -6.09 19.06 -17.24
CA VAL A 283 -5.56 18.91 -15.88
C VAL A 283 -6.69 18.85 -14.84
N LEU A 284 -7.79 19.56 -15.06
CA LEU A 284 -9.00 19.45 -14.24
C LEU A 284 -9.68 18.07 -14.38
N ALA A 285 -9.73 17.52 -15.60
CA ALA A 285 -10.24 16.18 -15.83
C ALA A 285 -9.38 15.12 -15.13
N LEU A 286 -8.06 15.24 -15.24
CA LEU A 286 -7.09 14.38 -14.53
C LEU A 286 -7.26 14.48 -13.01
N GLN A 287 -7.43 15.69 -12.47
CA GLN A 287 -7.66 15.88 -11.04
C GLN A 287 -8.93 15.13 -10.58
N LYS A 288 -10.03 15.24 -11.32
CA LYS A 288 -11.28 14.51 -11.00
C LYS A 288 -11.05 13.00 -10.98
N GLN A 289 -10.35 12.47 -11.99
CA GLN A 289 -10.02 11.04 -12.08
C GLN A 289 -9.13 10.60 -10.90
N VAL A 290 -8.12 11.39 -10.54
CA VAL A 290 -7.26 11.13 -9.39
C VAL A 290 -8.05 11.13 -8.09
N LEU A 291 -8.93 12.11 -7.85
CA LEU A 291 -9.73 12.17 -6.64
C LEU A 291 -10.75 11.02 -6.53
N ALA A 292 -11.26 10.52 -7.66
CA ALA A 292 -12.16 9.37 -7.69
C ALA A 292 -11.47 8.04 -7.33
N ILE A 293 -10.14 7.96 -7.46
CA ILE A 293 -9.37 6.73 -7.23
C ILE A 293 -8.59 6.82 -5.90
N TYR A 294 -7.95 7.96 -5.64
CA TYR A 294 -7.02 8.20 -4.54
C TYR A 294 -7.59 9.12 -3.45
N GLY A 295 -8.81 9.63 -3.60
CA GLY A 295 -9.40 10.55 -2.65
C GLY A 295 -9.55 9.96 -1.24
N LYS A 296 -9.34 10.79 -0.20
CA LYS A 296 -9.52 10.41 1.21
C LYS A 296 -10.84 9.68 1.50
N HIS A 297 -11.93 10.08 0.85
CA HIS A 297 -13.23 9.41 0.99
C HIS A 297 -13.17 7.96 0.51
N VAL A 298 -12.61 7.71 -0.68
CA VAL A 298 -12.48 6.37 -1.27
C VAL A 298 -11.58 5.49 -0.42
N PHE A 299 -10.45 6.03 0.03
CA PHE A 299 -9.55 5.37 0.97
C PHE A 299 -10.29 4.96 2.24
N LYS A 300 -11.01 5.90 2.87
CA LYS A 300 -11.76 5.67 4.10
C LYS A 300 -12.79 4.56 3.89
N THR A 301 -13.59 4.62 2.83
CA THR A 301 -14.61 3.59 2.55
C THR A 301 -14.00 2.21 2.42
N LYS A 302 -12.94 2.04 1.62
CA LYS A 302 -12.28 0.76 1.42
C LYS A 302 -11.67 0.21 2.71
N LEU A 303 -11.02 1.07 3.50
CA LEU A 303 -10.43 0.66 4.77
C LEU A 303 -11.50 0.24 5.79
N LEU A 304 -12.63 0.95 5.86
CA LEU A 304 -13.73 0.59 6.76
C LEU A 304 -14.36 -0.77 6.39
N GLN A 305 -14.57 -1.01 5.09
CA GLN A 305 -15.07 -2.29 4.59
C GLN A 305 -14.16 -3.44 4.99
N GLU A 306 -12.84 -3.23 4.93
CA GLU A 306 -11.88 -4.26 5.29
C GLU A 306 -11.78 -4.50 6.80
N ILE A 307 -11.83 -3.43 7.59
CA ILE A 307 -11.94 -3.53 9.05
C ILE A 307 -13.19 -4.31 9.45
N GLU A 308 -14.33 -4.02 8.83
CA GLU A 308 -15.58 -4.75 9.05
C GLU A 308 -15.46 -6.21 8.63
N ARG A 309 -14.91 -6.50 7.45
CA ARG A 309 -14.66 -7.86 6.96
C ARG A 309 -13.84 -8.67 7.96
N ILE A 310 -12.71 -8.12 8.43
CA ILE A 310 -11.78 -8.78 9.35
C ILE A 310 -12.41 -9.00 10.73
N THR A 311 -13.07 -7.98 11.28
CA THR A 311 -13.70 -8.09 12.60
C THR A 311 -14.88 -9.07 12.60
N ASN A 312 -15.68 -9.09 11.52
CA ASN A 312 -16.73 -10.08 11.33
C ASN A 312 -16.14 -11.48 11.19
N MET A 313 -15.10 -11.66 10.37
CA MET A 313 -14.41 -12.93 10.20
C MET A 313 -13.92 -13.49 11.53
N SER A 314 -13.21 -12.67 12.31
CA SER A 314 -12.73 -13.04 13.64
C SER A 314 -13.87 -13.43 14.59
N THR A 315 -14.99 -12.70 14.54
CA THR A 315 -16.16 -13.02 15.35
C THR A 315 -16.78 -14.36 14.98
N TYR A 316 -16.82 -14.70 13.68
CA TYR A 316 -17.33 -15.98 13.21
C TYR A 316 -16.41 -17.12 13.61
N MET A 317 -15.10 -17.00 13.34
CA MET A 317 -14.10 -18.01 13.70
C MET A 317 -14.08 -18.32 15.21
N ASN A 318 -14.26 -17.30 16.05
CA ASN A 318 -14.25 -17.47 17.51
C ASN A 318 -15.59 -17.98 18.09
N ASN A 319 -16.65 -18.11 17.29
CA ASN A 319 -17.95 -18.58 17.74
C ASN A 319 -18.27 -19.96 17.12
N ARG A 320 -18.45 -20.97 17.98
CA ARG A 320 -18.64 -22.37 17.57
C ARG A 320 -19.79 -22.60 16.59
N GLN A 321 -20.89 -21.85 16.72
CA GLN A 321 -22.03 -21.98 15.81
C GLN A 321 -21.79 -21.22 14.51
N LYS A 322 -21.23 -20.00 14.60
CA LYS A 322 -21.02 -19.15 13.43
C LYS A 322 -19.91 -19.66 12.52
N ARG A 323 -18.85 -20.26 13.06
CA ARG A 323 -17.75 -20.79 12.24
C ARG A 323 -18.22 -21.85 11.24
N LEU A 324 -19.30 -22.56 11.53
CA LEU A 324 -19.90 -23.54 10.61
C LEU A 324 -20.45 -22.91 9.33
N LEU A 325 -20.76 -21.60 9.36
CA LEU A 325 -21.23 -20.83 8.21
C LEU A 325 -20.10 -20.31 7.32
N LEU A 326 -18.84 -20.41 7.79
CA LEU A 326 -17.69 -19.96 7.01
C LEU A 326 -17.52 -20.83 5.78
N LYS A 327 -17.04 -20.22 4.70
CA LYS A 327 -16.78 -20.92 3.44
C LYS A 327 -15.27 -20.99 3.21
N PRO A 328 -14.65 -22.18 3.35
CA PRO A 328 -13.22 -22.33 3.09
C PRO A 328 -12.95 -22.18 1.59
N CYS A 329 -11.88 -21.49 1.25
CA CYS A 329 -11.36 -21.31 -0.10
C CYS A 329 -9.86 -21.57 -0.10
N LEU A 330 -9.35 -22.31 -1.08
CA LEU A 330 -7.91 -22.41 -1.30
C LEU A 330 -7.32 -21.01 -1.53
N SER A 331 -6.19 -20.75 -0.90
CA SER A 331 -5.45 -19.51 -1.04
C SER A 331 -4.91 -19.35 -2.46
N SER A 332 -4.97 -18.13 -3.01
CA SER A 332 -4.36 -17.77 -4.32
C SER A 332 -2.90 -18.15 -4.50
N LEU A 333 -2.17 -18.44 -3.41
CA LEU A 333 -0.77 -18.86 -3.47
C LEU A 333 -0.57 -20.34 -3.80
N PHE A 334 -1.60 -21.15 -3.60
CA PHE A 334 -1.51 -22.59 -3.67
C PHE A 334 -2.42 -23.15 -4.76
N ALA A 335 -1.97 -24.24 -5.37
CA ALA A 335 -2.76 -25.05 -6.27
C ALA A 335 -2.52 -26.53 -5.93
N VAL A 336 -3.49 -27.38 -6.22
CA VAL A 336 -3.28 -28.84 -6.22
C VAL A 336 -2.77 -29.23 -7.61
N GLU A 337 -1.61 -29.87 -7.67
CA GLU A 337 -1.00 -30.35 -8.92
C GLU A 337 -0.86 -31.87 -8.88
N GLU A 338 -1.30 -32.55 -9.93
CA GLU A 338 -1.15 -33.99 -10.10
C GLU A 338 0.12 -34.29 -10.90
N LEU A 339 1.04 -35.08 -10.31
CA LEU A 339 2.29 -35.53 -10.91
C LEU A 339 2.43 -37.04 -10.69
N ASP A 340 2.63 -37.81 -11.77
CA ASP A 340 2.80 -39.26 -11.73
C ASP A 340 1.69 -40.02 -10.97
N GLY A 341 0.44 -39.53 -11.06
CA GLY A 341 -0.73 -40.11 -10.39
C GLY A 341 -0.78 -39.84 -8.88
N LYS A 342 -0.01 -38.87 -8.40
CA LYS A 342 0.01 -38.40 -7.02
C LYS A 342 -0.30 -36.90 -7.00
N SER A 343 -1.07 -36.46 -6.01
CA SER A 343 -1.42 -35.05 -5.85
C SER A 343 -0.48 -34.37 -4.87
N TYR A 344 -0.09 -33.16 -5.20
CA TYR A 344 0.82 -32.34 -4.40
C TYR A 344 0.25 -30.94 -4.23
N LEU A 345 0.50 -30.36 -3.06
CA LEU A 345 0.27 -28.94 -2.87
C LEU A 345 1.42 -28.15 -3.52
N LYS A 346 1.11 -27.24 -4.44
CA LYS A 346 2.07 -26.42 -5.17
C LYS A 346 1.98 -24.97 -4.77
N ARG A 347 3.14 -24.31 -4.60
CA ARG A 347 3.26 -22.84 -4.55
C ARG A 347 4.30 -22.36 -5.55
N GLY A 348 3.87 -21.56 -6.52
CA GLY A 348 4.75 -21.13 -7.60
C GLY A 348 5.31 -22.33 -8.39
N LEU A 349 6.62 -22.54 -8.36
CA LEU A 349 7.30 -23.67 -9.01
C LEU A 349 7.65 -24.82 -8.05
N ILE A 350 7.28 -24.70 -6.77
CA ILE A 350 7.64 -25.66 -5.72
C ILE A 350 6.44 -26.54 -5.40
N CYS A 351 6.59 -27.85 -5.50
CA CYS A 351 5.66 -28.84 -4.96
C CYS A 351 6.10 -29.23 -3.54
N PHE A 352 5.15 -29.25 -2.61
CA PHE A 352 5.36 -29.65 -1.22
C PHE A 352 5.03 -31.15 -1.04
N GLU A 353 4.53 -31.52 0.13
CA GLU A 353 4.21 -32.89 0.52
C GLU A 353 3.13 -33.51 -0.39
N GLU A 354 3.25 -34.83 -0.55
CA GLU A 354 2.23 -35.67 -1.21
C GLU A 354 0.96 -35.63 -0.36
N LEU A 355 -0.16 -35.28 -1.00
CA LEU A 355 -1.47 -35.23 -0.38
C LEU A 355 -2.10 -36.61 -0.45
N ASP A 356 -2.59 -37.12 0.68
CA ASP A 356 -3.46 -38.28 0.68
C ASP A 356 -4.82 -37.95 0.03
N GLN A 357 -5.58 -39.00 -0.30
CA GLN A 357 -6.86 -38.83 -1.00
C GLN A 357 -7.87 -38.01 -0.16
N GLU A 358 -7.87 -38.19 1.16
CA GLU A 358 -8.79 -37.47 2.05
C GLU A 358 -8.52 -35.96 2.04
N MET A 359 -7.25 -35.56 2.11
CA MET A 359 -6.87 -34.15 2.03
C MET A 359 -7.13 -33.55 0.64
N ASN A 360 -6.91 -34.31 -0.43
CA ASN A 360 -7.27 -33.86 -1.78
C ASN A 360 -8.77 -33.60 -1.91
N ASP A 361 -9.58 -34.57 -1.50
CA ASP A 361 -11.05 -34.47 -1.56
C ASP A 361 -11.56 -33.29 -0.71
N LEU A 362 -10.91 -33.01 0.43
CA LEU A 362 -11.22 -31.87 1.27
C LEU A 362 -10.85 -30.53 0.59
N LEU A 363 -9.64 -30.41 0.04
CA LEU A 363 -9.15 -29.19 -0.60
C LEU A 363 -9.92 -28.87 -1.90
N ASP A 364 -10.31 -29.90 -2.67
CA ASP A 364 -11.13 -29.74 -3.87
C ASP A 364 -12.52 -29.17 -3.57
N GLN A 365 -13.03 -29.40 -2.36
CA GLN A 365 -14.30 -28.82 -1.89
C GLN A 365 -14.13 -27.42 -1.26
N CYS A 366 -12.90 -26.95 -1.06
CA CYS A 366 -12.60 -25.61 -0.54
C CYS A 366 -12.52 -24.59 -1.68
N ASP A 367 -13.63 -24.36 -2.37
CA ASP A 367 -13.75 -23.39 -3.49
C ASP A 367 -14.47 -22.09 -3.10
N GLY A 368 -14.81 -21.92 -1.82
CA GLY A 368 -15.59 -20.79 -1.31
C GLY A 368 -17.08 -20.84 -1.60
N ALA A 369 -17.60 -21.90 -2.24
CA ALA A 369 -19.04 -22.03 -2.54
C ALA A 369 -19.82 -22.62 -1.38
N VAL A 370 -19.23 -23.59 -0.67
CA VAL A 370 -19.88 -24.35 0.41
C VAL A 370 -19.42 -23.89 1.79
N SER A 371 -20.32 -23.98 2.75
CA SER A 371 -20.02 -23.74 4.17
C SER A 371 -19.35 -24.95 4.82
N ILE A 372 -18.65 -24.75 5.94
CA ILE A 372 -18.09 -25.85 6.75
C ILE A 372 -19.17 -26.85 7.16
N GLN A 373 -20.40 -26.38 7.44
CA GLN A 373 -21.52 -27.28 7.73
C GLN A 373 -21.87 -28.18 6.55
N GLU A 374 -22.03 -27.62 5.35
CA GLU A 374 -22.35 -28.40 4.16
C GLU A 374 -21.20 -29.34 3.78
N LEU A 375 -19.96 -28.90 3.98
CA LEU A 375 -18.77 -29.72 3.79
C LEU A 375 -18.76 -30.90 4.78
N ALA A 376 -19.16 -30.67 6.03
CA ALA A 376 -19.30 -31.74 7.00
C ALA A 376 -20.36 -32.78 6.58
N GLU A 377 -21.54 -32.31 6.17
CA GLU A 377 -22.65 -33.15 5.72
C GLU A 377 -22.29 -34.00 4.49
N ARG A 378 -21.53 -33.44 3.53
CA ARG A 378 -21.11 -34.15 2.31
C ARG A 378 -20.11 -35.26 2.57
N ASN A 379 -19.23 -35.06 3.55
CA ASN A 379 -18.17 -36.02 3.88
C ASN A 379 -18.59 -36.95 5.04
N GLY A 380 -19.86 -36.91 5.46
CA GLY A 380 -20.43 -37.83 6.44
C GLY A 380 -19.95 -37.61 7.88
N TYR A 381 -19.38 -36.45 8.18
CA TYR A 381 -18.92 -36.10 9.52
C TYR A 381 -20.10 -35.92 10.48
N ASP A 382 -20.02 -36.56 11.64
CA ASP A 382 -21.03 -36.40 12.69
C ASP A 382 -20.77 -35.16 13.58
N ARG A 383 -21.57 -34.99 14.64
CA ARG A 383 -21.42 -33.84 15.55
C ARG A 383 -20.09 -33.82 16.31
N GLU A 384 -19.52 -34.98 16.61
CA GLU A 384 -18.24 -35.08 17.32
C GLU A 384 -17.09 -34.77 16.35
N ASP A 385 -17.23 -35.19 15.09
CA ASP A 385 -16.26 -34.94 14.03
C ASP A 385 -16.19 -33.46 13.58
N LEU A 386 -17.24 -32.67 13.78
CA LEU A 386 -17.25 -31.24 13.43
C LEU A 386 -16.13 -30.43 14.10
N GLU A 387 -15.74 -30.79 15.34
CA GLU A 387 -14.62 -30.13 16.01
C GLU A 387 -13.28 -30.53 15.38
N ILE A 388 -13.15 -31.77 14.91
CA ILE A 388 -11.95 -32.27 14.22
C ILE A 388 -11.81 -31.58 12.86
N LEU A 389 -12.89 -31.53 12.07
CA LEU A 389 -12.92 -30.82 10.80
C LEU A 389 -12.55 -29.35 10.96
N TRP A 390 -13.15 -28.67 11.93
CA TRP A 390 -12.78 -27.29 12.25
C TRP A 390 -11.31 -27.16 12.62
N SER A 391 -10.79 -28.06 13.47
CA SER A 391 -9.39 -28.04 13.88
C SER A 391 -8.47 -28.14 12.67
N ASN A 392 -8.74 -29.07 11.74
CA ASN A 392 -7.96 -29.25 10.53
C ASN A 392 -8.00 -28.00 9.63
N LEU A 393 -9.20 -27.48 9.36
CA LEU A 393 -9.36 -26.26 8.56
C LEU A 393 -8.69 -25.04 9.23
N TYR A 394 -8.73 -24.96 10.56
CA TYR A 394 -8.07 -23.89 11.30
C TYR A 394 -6.55 -24.00 11.19
N GLU A 395 -5.96 -25.20 11.30
CA GLU A 395 -4.52 -25.41 11.07
C GLU A 395 -4.10 -24.97 9.66
N LEU A 396 -4.86 -25.34 8.63
CA LEU A 396 -4.62 -24.89 7.25
C LEU A 396 -4.71 -23.37 7.12
N TRP A 397 -5.67 -22.74 7.82
CA TRP A 397 -5.82 -21.29 7.84
C TRP A 397 -4.69 -20.58 8.59
N LYS A 398 -4.08 -21.17 9.62
CA LYS A 398 -2.94 -20.55 10.33
C LYS A 398 -1.73 -20.36 9.42
N GLU A 399 -1.50 -21.36 8.58
CA GLU A 399 -0.44 -21.39 7.58
C GLU A 399 -0.83 -20.66 6.27
N LYS A 400 -2.07 -20.15 6.18
CA LYS A 400 -2.63 -19.43 5.02
C LYS A 400 -2.68 -20.27 3.74
N LEU A 401 -2.85 -21.59 3.89
CA LEU A 401 -3.15 -22.51 2.78
C LEU A 401 -4.60 -22.34 2.32
N ILE A 402 -5.51 -22.12 3.26
CA ILE A 402 -6.88 -21.76 2.99
C ILE A 402 -7.22 -20.42 3.64
N LEU A 403 -8.26 -19.79 3.13
CA LEU A 403 -8.90 -18.61 3.68
C LEU A 403 -10.38 -18.89 3.90
N PHE A 404 -11.01 -18.10 4.77
CA PHE A 404 -12.44 -18.18 4.99
C PHE A 404 -13.14 -16.97 4.38
N ALA A 405 -14.30 -17.20 3.78
CA ALA A 405 -15.26 -16.19 3.36
C ALA A 405 -16.54 -16.29 4.21
N LEU A 406 -17.30 -15.18 4.25
CA LEU A 406 -18.59 -15.07 4.94
C LEU A 406 -19.76 -15.21 3.95
#